data_AF-F3GKB5-F1
#
_entry.id   AF-F3GKB5-F1
#
_cell.length_a   1.000
_cell.length_b   1.000
_cell.length_c   1.000
_cell.angle_alpha   90.00
_cell.angle_beta   90.00
_cell.angle_gamma   90.00
#
_symmetry.space_group_name_H-M   'P 1'
#
loop_
_entity.id
_entity.type
_entity.pdbx_description
1 polymer ?
#
loop_
_entity_poly.entity_id
_entity_poly.type
_entity_poly.pdbx_seq_one_letter_code
_entity_poly.pdbx_strand_id
1 'polypeptide(L)' 'DAKSDPERAALLSRLRAMAVRRELLKSGVTFRDIVGLGDEMPVATNEIDDGRIKNRRVEVWVQ' A
#
# COMPACT_ATOMS: atom_id res chain seq x y z
N ASP A 1 15.63 -7.50 -13.38
CA ASP A 1 14.27 -8.01 -13.09
C ASP A 1 13.28 -7.02 -13.65
N ALA A 2 12.22 -7.48 -14.31
CA ALA A 2 11.15 -6.66 -14.89
C ALA A 2 10.24 -6.06 -13.79
N LYS A 3 10.86 -5.56 -12.72
CA LYS A 3 10.26 -5.23 -11.41
C LYS A 3 10.03 -3.73 -11.16
N SER A 4 10.25 -2.87 -12.15
CA SER A 4 10.11 -1.41 -12.01
C SER A 4 9.15 -0.88 -13.06
N ASP A 5 7.89 -1.26 -12.95
CA ASP A 5 6.79 -0.54 -13.58
C ASP A 5 6.11 0.28 -12.49
N PRO A 6 6.40 1.60 -12.40
CA PRO A 6 5.81 2.49 -11.41
C PRO A 6 4.28 2.53 -11.50
N GLU A 7 3.71 2.43 -12.70
CA GLU A 7 2.26 2.45 -12.90
C GLU A 7 1.62 1.21 -12.30
N ARG A 8 2.24 0.03 -12.51
CA ARG A 8 1.78 -1.21 -11.90
C ARG A 8 1.92 -1.19 -10.37
N ALA A 9 3.02 -0.66 -9.85
CA ALA A 9 3.23 -0.53 -8.41
C ALA A 9 2.19 0.40 -7.76
N ALA A 10 1.95 1.56 -8.38
CA ALA A 10 0.93 2.51 -7.97
C ALA A 10 -0.47 1.87 -7.98
N LEU A 11 -0.84 1.19 -9.08
CA LEU A 11 -2.12 0.48 -9.19
C LEU A 11 -2.28 -0.58 -8.08
N LEU A 12 -1.27 -1.42 -7.87
CA LEU A 12 -1.33 -2.49 -6.86
C LEU A 12 -1.43 -1.94 -5.44
N SER A 13 -0.70 -0.88 -5.12
CA SER A 13 -0.78 -0.21 -3.81
C SER A 13 -2.17 0.40 -3.58
N ARG A 14 -2.76 1.04 -4.61
CA ARG A 14 -4.12 1.58 -4.55
C ARG A 14 -5.17 0.49 -4.34
N LEU A 15 -5.07 -0.64 -5.04
CA LEU A 15 -5.99 -1.76 -4.87
C LEU A 15 -5.94 -2.34 -3.44
N ARG A 16 -4.75 -2.44 -2.85
CA ARG A 16 -4.59 -2.87 -1.45
C ARG A 16 -5.25 -1.88 -0.49
N ALA A 17 -5.04 -0.57 -0.67
CA ALA A 17 -5.68 0.46 0.13
C ALA A 17 -7.22 0.40 0.01
N MET A 18 -7.75 0.17 -1.19
CA MET A 18 -9.20 0.01 -1.42
C MET A 18 -9.77 -1.24 -0.75
N ALA A 19 -9.01 -2.34 -0.70
CA ALA A 19 -9.43 -3.54 0.00
C ALA A 19 -9.57 -3.28 1.51
N VAL A 20 -8.59 -2.61 2.12
CA VAL A 20 -8.64 -2.22 3.54
C VAL A 20 -9.81 -1.27 3.80
N ARG A 21 -9.99 -0.24 2.96
CA ARG A 21 -11.13 0.67 3.03
C ARG A 21 -12.46 -0.08 3.03
N ARG A 22 -12.65 -1.04 2.12
CA ARG A 22 -13.89 -1.82 2.02
C ARG A 22 -14.17 -2.57 3.32
N GLU A 23 -13.17 -3.19 3.93
CA GLU A 23 -13.38 -3.93 5.18
C GLU A 23 -13.66 -2.98 6.36
N LEU A 24 -12.95 -1.86 6.46
CA LEU A 24 -13.17 -0.89 7.53
C LEU A 24 -14.51 -0.13 7.41
N LEU A 25 -14.99 0.10 6.18
CA LEU A 25 -16.33 0.67 5.95
C LEU A 25 -17.44 -0.23 6.51
N LYS A 26 -17.28 -1.56 6.46
CA LYS A 26 -18.24 -2.49 7.09
C LYS A 26 -18.30 -2.31 8.61
N SER A 27 -17.22 -1.83 9.21
CA SER A 27 -17.12 -1.50 10.63
C SER A 27 -17.51 -0.05 10.94
N GLY A 28 -18.05 0.71 9.96
CA GLY A 28 -18.51 2.08 10.15
C GLY A 28 -17.41 3.16 10.16
N VAL A 29 -16.17 2.81 9.80
CA VAL A 29 -15.07 3.78 9.74
C VAL A 29 -15.20 4.62 8.46
N THR A 30 -15.11 5.95 8.61
CA THR A 30 -15.10 6.90 7.48
C THR A 30 -13.68 7.38 7.19
N PHE A 31 -13.43 7.79 5.95
CA PHE A 31 -12.10 8.16 5.46
C PHE A 31 -12.14 9.51 4.75
N ARG A 32 -11.11 10.32 4.95
CA ARG A 32 -10.91 11.56 4.19
C ARG A 32 -10.18 11.27 2.88
N ASP A 33 -9.00 10.66 2.97
CA ASP A 33 -8.10 10.43 1.84
C ASP A 33 -7.69 8.95 1.76
N ILE A 34 -7.48 8.49 0.52
CA ILE A 34 -7.03 7.13 0.23
C ILE A 34 -6.04 7.21 -0.93
N VAL A 35 -4.79 6.86 -0.65
CA VAL A 35 -3.67 7.02 -1.60
C VAL A 35 -2.94 5.70 -1.77
N GLY A 36 -2.51 5.42 -3.00
CA GLY A 36 -1.57 4.34 -3.30
C GLY A 36 -0.24 4.95 -3.74
N LEU A 37 0.83 4.71 -2.97
CA LEU A 37 2.15 5.32 -3.17
C LEU A 37 3.15 4.40 -3.90
N GLY A 38 2.72 3.23 -4.36
CA GLY A 38 3.60 2.28 -5.04
C GLY A 38 4.83 1.92 -4.21
N ASP A 39 6.01 2.23 -4.75
CA ASP A 39 7.33 2.03 -4.15
C ASP A 39 7.99 3.33 -3.66
N GLU A 40 7.27 4.45 -3.60
CA GLU A 40 7.80 5.77 -3.25
C GLU A 40 8.24 5.89 -1.78
N MET A 41 7.68 5.07 -0.87
CA MET A 41 8.01 5.09 0.57
C MET A 41 8.44 3.71 1.10
N PRO A 42 9.64 3.24 0.74
CA PRO A 42 10.18 1.99 1.24
C PRO A 42 10.61 2.13 2.71
N VAL A 43 10.34 1.11 3.52
CA VAL A 43 10.84 1.00 4.90
C VAL A 43 12.00 0.01 5.03
N ALA A 44 12.28 -0.73 3.96
CA ALA A 44 13.39 -1.67 3.87
C ALA A 44 13.87 -1.78 2.42
N THR A 45 15.10 -2.29 2.23
CA THR A 45 15.63 -2.63 0.90
C THR A 45 14.76 -3.68 0.19
N ASN A 46 14.56 -3.56 -1.12
CA ASN A 46 13.82 -4.54 -1.93
C ASN A 46 14.70 -5.71 -2.44
N GLU A 47 16.01 -5.69 -2.11
CA GLU A 47 16.99 -6.67 -2.58
C GLU A 47 16.74 -8.07 -1.99
N ILE A 48 16.24 -8.13 -0.76
CA ILE A 48 15.94 -9.38 -0.05
C ILE A 48 14.44 -9.52 0.25
N ASP A 49 13.98 -10.76 0.37
CA ASP A 49 12.57 -11.12 0.56
C ASP A 49 11.95 -10.46 1.78
N ASP A 50 12.66 -10.43 2.90
CA ASP A 50 12.20 -9.82 4.16
C ASP A 50 11.88 -8.33 3.98
N GLY A 51 12.72 -7.61 3.25
CA GLY A 51 12.48 -6.20 2.99
C GLY A 51 11.30 -5.98 2.05
N ARG A 52 11.11 -6.86 1.06
CA ARG A 52 9.90 -6.85 0.21
C ARG A 52 8.63 -7.15 1.01
N ILE A 53 8.70 -8.05 2.00
CA ILE A 53 7.56 -8.33 2.90
C ILE A 53 7.20 -7.08 3.69
N LYS A 54 8.20 -6.42 4.30
CA LYS A 54 8.00 -5.17 5.05
C LYS A 54 7.41 -4.05 4.18
N ASN A 55 7.80 -3.96 2.91
CA ASN A 55 7.28 -2.95 1.99
C ASN A 55 5.85 -3.23 1.49
N ARG A 56 5.36 -4.48 1.54
CA ARG A 56 3.98 -4.84 1.17
C ARG A 56 2.99 -4.58 2.32
N ARG A 57 2.80 -3.30 2.67
CA ARG A 57 1.95 -2.87 3.80
C ARG A 57 0.89 -1.86 3.39
N VAL A 58 -0.10 -1.67 4.26
CA VAL A 58 -1.06 -0.57 4.22
C VAL A 58 -1.00 0.11 5.58
N GLU A 59 -0.86 1.43 5.60
CA GLU A 59 -0.81 2.23 6.82
C GLU A 59 -2.12 3.04 6.97
N VAL A 60 -2.63 3.14 8.19
CA VAL A 60 -3.83 3.92 8.52
C VAL A 60 -3.46 4.91 9.61
N TRP A 61 -3.70 6.19 9.34
CA TRP A 61 -3.39 7.30 10.23
C TRP A 61 -4.70 7.88 10.78
N VAL A 62 -4.73 8.18 12.08
CA VAL A 62 -5.88 8.80 12.76
C VAL A 62 -5.41 10.14 13.31
N GLN A 63 -6.25 11.16 13.17
CA GLN A 63 -6.03 12.50 13.74
C GLN A 63 -7.04 12.75 14.86
#